data_AF-A0A2V9MT41-F1
#
_entry.id   AF-A0A2V9MT41-F1
#
_cell.length_a   1.000
_cell.length_b   1.000
_cell.length_c   1.000
_cell.angle_alpha   90.00
_cell.angle_beta   90.00
_cell.angle_gamma   90.00
#
_symmetry.space_group_name_H-M   'P 1'
#
loop_
_entity.id
_entity.type
_entity.pdbx_description
1 polymer ?
#
loop_
_entity_poly.entity_id
_entity_poly.type
_entity_poly.pdbx_seq_one_letter_code
_entity_poly.pdbx_strand_id
1 'polypeptide(L)'
;MIGDATALMIITKGLPLAYNKDLQETQEPLFHATESIALLLPLVTGWMGTVEFNFERMHKAAATGHMNAFAAATYLTNKGVPFRIAHEQIGKAVRLALDKQCELQDLQLE
;
A
#
# COMPACT_ATOMS: atom_id res chain seq x y z
N MET A 1 7.37 -1.96 20.33
CA MET A 1 8.35 -2.18 19.24
C MET A 1 9.14 -0.95 18.83
N ILE A 2 8.51 0.13 18.31
CA ILE A 2 9.28 1.36 17.95
C ILE A 2 9.95 1.94 19.20
N GLY A 3 9.23 2.02 20.31
CA GLY A 3 9.78 2.45 21.61
C GLY A 3 10.95 1.58 22.06
N ASP A 4 10.83 0.25 21.99
CA ASP A 4 11.89 -0.68 22.37
C ASP A 4 13.15 -0.50 21.51
N ALA A 5 12.99 -0.32 20.20
CA ALA A 5 14.10 -0.06 19.29
C ALA A 5 14.76 1.30 19.58
N THR A 6 13.97 2.33 19.83
CA THR A 6 14.49 3.65 20.24
C THR A 6 15.24 3.56 21.56
N ALA A 7 14.69 2.88 22.56
CA ALA A 7 15.36 2.66 23.84
C ALA A 7 16.71 1.96 23.65
N LEU A 8 16.76 0.89 22.88
CA LEU A 8 18.00 0.16 22.58
C LEU A 8 19.06 1.05 21.89
N MET A 9 18.64 1.85 20.90
CA MET A 9 19.53 2.80 20.23
C MET A 9 20.06 3.87 21.18
N ILE A 10 19.23 4.36 22.11
CA ILE A 10 19.64 5.40 23.06
C ILE A 10 20.55 4.83 24.16
N ILE A 11 20.27 3.63 24.68
CA ILE A 11 21.13 2.94 25.66
C ILE A 11 22.53 2.74 25.10
N THR A 12 22.63 2.37 23.83
CA THR A 12 23.92 2.08 23.17
C THR A 12 24.66 3.32 22.65
N LYS A 13 23.96 4.45 22.54
CA LYS A 13 24.51 5.68 21.93
C LYS A 13 25.66 6.24 22.77
N GLY A 14 26.86 6.21 22.19
CA GLY A 14 28.03 6.88 22.78
C GLY A 14 28.65 6.15 23.98
N LEU A 15 28.28 4.89 24.21
CA LEU A 15 28.93 4.07 25.24
C LEU A 15 30.41 3.81 24.86
N PRO A 16 31.38 4.15 25.73
CA PRO A 16 32.77 3.84 25.47
C PRO A 16 33.00 2.33 25.58
N LEU A 17 33.98 1.80 24.85
CA LEU A 17 34.36 0.40 24.99
C LEU A 17 35.07 0.16 26.34
N ALA A 18 34.97 -1.02 26.96
CA ALA A 18 34.28 -2.24 26.51
C ALA A 18 32.92 -2.43 27.21
N TYR A 19 32.85 -3.30 28.22
CA TYR A 19 31.60 -3.56 28.94
C TYR A 19 31.20 -2.36 29.83
N ASN A 20 29.92 -1.99 29.75
CA ASN A 20 29.29 -1.02 30.65
C ASN A 20 28.04 -1.66 31.26
N LYS A 21 27.76 -1.34 32.52
CA LYS A 21 26.61 -1.91 33.24
C LYS A 21 25.27 -1.53 32.58
N ASP A 22 25.21 -0.37 31.93
CA ASP A 22 24.09 0.13 31.14
C ASP A 22 23.61 -0.87 30.07
N LEU A 23 24.50 -1.75 29.59
CA LEU A 23 24.12 -2.80 28.64
C LEU A 23 23.14 -3.83 29.23
N GLN A 24 22.97 -3.89 30.55
CA GLN A 24 21.95 -4.73 31.20
C GLN A 24 20.52 -4.31 30.80
N GLU A 25 20.30 -3.00 30.58
CA GLU A 25 19.00 -2.43 30.21
C GLU A 25 18.57 -2.76 28.76
N THR A 26 19.43 -3.44 27.99
CA THR A 26 19.11 -3.85 26.61
C THR A 26 18.22 -5.09 26.52
N GLN A 27 18.15 -5.88 27.60
CA GLN A 27 17.45 -7.16 27.63
C GLN A 27 15.93 -6.98 27.63
N GLU A 28 15.43 -6.12 28.50
CA GLU A 28 13.99 -5.84 28.63
C GLU A 28 13.36 -5.37 27.31
N PRO A 29 13.85 -4.33 26.62
CA PRO A 29 13.26 -3.90 25.35
C PRO A 29 13.38 -4.98 24.27
N LEU A 30 14.45 -5.76 24.25
CA LEU A 30 14.61 -6.85 23.29
C LEU A 30 13.59 -7.97 23.52
N PHE A 31 13.43 -8.44 24.76
CA PHE A 31 12.50 -9.51 25.11
C PHE A 31 11.07 -9.06 24.92
N HIS A 32 10.71 -7.86 25.40
CA HIS A 32 9.38 -7.30 25.24
C HIS A 32 8.98 -7.20 23.75
N ALA A 33 9.87 -6.70 22.88
CA ALA A 33 9.61 -6.62 21.45
C ALA A 33 9.46 -8.03 20.83
N THR A 34 10.31 -8.98 21.22
CA THR A 34 10.30 -10.34 20.68
C THR A 34 9.05 -11.10 21.08
N GLU A 35 8.65 -11.03 22.35
CA GLU A 35 7.42 -11.62 22.86
C GLU A 35 6.18 -11.05 22.17
N SER A 36 6.14 -9.73 21.99
CA SER A 36 5.06 -9.06 21.26
C SER A 36 4.91 -9.60 19.84
N ILE A 37 6.01 -9.73 19.09
CA ILE A 37 5.98 -10.29 17.72
C ILE A 37 5.57 -11.77 17.74
N ALA A 38 6.13 -12.55 18.67
CA ALA A 38 5.85 -13.98 18.78
C ALA A 38 4.37 -14.26 19.03
N LEU A 39 3.68 -13.37 19.76
CA LEU A 39 2.24 -13.44 19.97
C LEU A 39 1.44 -12.93 18.75
N LEU A 40 1.89 -11.84 18.13
CA LEU A 40 1.16 -11.21 17.02
C LEU A 40 1.21 -12.04 15.72
N LEU A 41 2.34 -12.68 15.42
CA LEU A 41 2.50 -13.46 14.19
C LEU A 41 1.45 -14.57 14.03
N PRO A 42 1.25 -15.50 14.97
CA PRO A 42 0.23 -16.55 14.84
C PRO A 42 -1.19 -15.97 14.88
N LEU A 43 -1.41 -14.87 15.61
CA LEU A 43 -2.71 -14.19 15.63
C LEU A 43 -3.06 -13.62 14.26
N VAL A 44 -2.15 -12.88 13.63
CA VAL A 44 -2.38 -12.22 12.35
C VAL A 44 -2.48 -13.25 11.22
N THR A 45 -1.64 -14.29 11.22
CA THR A 45 -1.72 -15.35 10.21
C THR A 45 -2.98 -16.19 10.37
N GLY A 46 -3.36 -16.52 11.61
CA GLY A 46 -4.62 -17.20 11.92
C GLY A 46 -5.83 -16.39 11.49
N TRP A 47 -5.88 -15.10 11.86
CA TRP A 47 -6.93 -14.18 11.42
C TRP A 47 -7.01 -14.11 9.90
N MET A 48 -5.89 -13.88 9.21
CA MET A 48 -5.85 -13.81 7.75
C MET A 48 -6.32 -15.11 7.08
N GLY A 49 -6.02 -16.27 7.67
CA GLY A 49 -6.50 -17.57 7.20
C GLY A 49 -8.03 -17.73 7.27
N THR A 50 -8.71 -16.91 8.09
CA THR A 50 -10.17 -16.91 8.24
C THR A 50 -10.87 -15.78 7.49
N VAL A 51 -10.13 -14.86 6.88
CA VAL A 51 -10.72 -13.75 6.13
C VAL A 51 -11.43 -14.28 4.89
N GLU A 52 -12.72 -13.98 4.78
CA GLU A 52 -13.51 -14.23 3.57
C GLU A 52 -13.58 -12.96 2.71
N PHE A 53 -13.27 -13.09 1.42
CA PHE A 53 -13.30 -11.99 0.48
C PHE A 53 -14.63 -11.96 -0.29
N ASN A 54 -15.29 -10.81 -0.27
CA ASN A 54 -16.42 -10.57 -1.15
C ASN A 54 -15.91 -10.12 -2.53
N PHE A 55 -15.60 -11.10 -3.38
CA PHE A 55 -15.06 -10.86 -4.72
C PHE A 55 -15.98 -10.02 -5.60
N GLU A 56 -17.30 -10.21 -5.51
CA GLU A 56 -18.27 -9.41 -6.27
C GLU A 56 -18.17 -7.91 -5.93
N ARG A 57 -18.14 -7.60 -4.63
CA ARG A 57 -17.99 -6.22 -4.16
C ARG A 57 -16.63 -5.65 -4.54
N MET A 58 -15.56 -6.44 -4.42
CA MET A 58 -14.21 -6.03 -4.80
C MET A 58 -14.11 -5.74 -6.29
N HIS A 59 -14.67 -6.61 -7.13
CA HIS A 59 -14.68 -6.44 -8.58
C HIS A 59 -15.50 -5.22 -8.98
N LYS A 60 -16.70 -5.03 -8.38
CA LYS A 60 -17.51 -3.84 -8.63
C LYS A 60 -16.75 -2.56 -8.28
N ALA A 61 -16.07 -2.51 -7.13
CA ALA A 61 -15.27 -1.35 -6.75
C ALA A 61 -14.10 -1.12 -7.72
N ALA A 62 -13.43 -2.19 -8.18
CA ALA A 62 -12.32 -2.13 -9.13
C ALA A 62 -12.74 -1.70 -10.56
N ALA A 63 -14.00 -1.94 -10.93
CA ALA A 63 -14.52 -1.59 -12.25
C ALA A 63 -15.05 -0.15 -12.36
N THR A 64 -15.17 0.55 -11.23
CA THR A 64 -15.78 1.90 -11.16
C THR A 64 -14.77 3.01 -10.95
N GLY A 65 -15.16 4.25 -11.24
CA GLY A 65 -14.35 5.45 -10.96
C GLY A 65 -13.27 5.69 -12.00
N HIS A 66 -13.45 5.19 -13.22
CA HIS A 66 -12.53 5.40 -14.35
C HIS A 66 -11.07 4.99 -14.07
N MET A 67 -10.85 3.97 -13.21
CA MET A 67 -9.49 3.48 -12.88
C MET A 67 -8.75 2.92 -14.10
N ASN A 68 -9.46 2.53 -15.16
CA ASN A 68 -8.90 2.12 -16.43
C ASN A 68 -8.41 3.28 -17.33
N ALA A 69 -8.61 4.55 -16.94
CA ALA A 69 -8.17 5.70 -17.72
C ALA A 69 -6.65 5.70 -17.96
N PHE A 70 -5.86 5.30 -16.95
CA PHE A 70 -4.41 5.19 -17.14
C PHE A 70 -4.06 4.13 -18.18
N ALA A 71 -4.71 2.96 -18.13
CA ALA A 71 -4.51 1.91 -19.13
C ALA A 71 -4.89 2.38 -20.55
N ALA A 72 -5.97 3.15 -20.69
CA ALA A 72 -6.37 3.74 -21.97
C ALA A 72 -5.34 4.77 -22.48
N ALA A 73 -4.76 5.59 -21.60
CA ALA A 73 -3.72 6.54 -21.99
C ALA A 73 -2.44 5.82 -22.41
N THR A 74 -2.02 4.79 -21.67
CA THR A 74 -0.89 3.94 -22.02
C THR A 74 -1.13 3.21 -23.34
N TYR A 75 -2.35 2.76 -23.62
CA TYR A 75 -2.72 2.15 -24.90
C TYR A 75 -2.43 3.11 -26.07
N LEU A 76 -2.85 4.38 -25.96
CA LEU A 76 -2.58 5.40 -26.98
C LEU A 76 -1.09 5.70 -27.10
N THR A 77 -0.36 5.75 -25.99
CA THR A 77 1.10 5.93 -26.00
C THR A 77 1.81 4.79 -26.71
N ASN A 78 1.40 3.54 -26.47
CA ASN A 78 1.92 2.38 -27.19
C ASN A 78 1.59 2.38 -28.69
N LYS A 79 0.57 3.15 -29.10
CA LYS A 79 0.20 3.39 -30.50
C LYS A 79 0.90 4.61 -31.12
N GLY A 80 1.82 5.24 -30.39
CA GLY A 80 2.65 6.35 -30.89
C GLY A 80 2.13 7.75 -30.54
N VAL A 81 1.06 7.87 -29.74
CA VAL A 81 0.58 9.18 -29.28
C VAL A 81 1.45 9.67 -28.11
N PRO A 82 2.06 10.87 -28.18
CA PRO A 82 2.81 11.42 -27.05
C PRO A 82 1.98 11.44 -25.76
N PHE A 83 2.58 11.02 -24.64
CA PHE A 83 1.84 10.81 -23.38
C PHE A 83 0.99 12.02 -22.94
N ARG A 84 1.51 13.25 -23.11
CA ARG A 84 0.75 14.47 -22.79
C ARG A 84 -0.57 14.56 -23.56
N ILE A 85 -0.55 14.18 -24.84
CA ILE A 85 -1.72 14.19 -25.72
C ILE A 85 -2.65 13.03 -25.35
N ALA A 86 -2.11 11.83 -25.14
CA ALA A 86 -2.89 10.67 -24.72
C ALA A 86 -3.63 10.92 -23.40
N HIS A 87 -2.94 11.46 -22.39
CA HIS A 87 -3.52 11.84 -21.11
C HIS A 87 -4.62 12.89 -21.26
N GLU A 88 -4.39 13.93 -22.09
CA GLU A 88 -5.40 14.95 -22.37
C GLU A 88 -6.65 14.36 -23.05
N GLN A 89 -6.46 13.50 -24.07
CA GLN A 89 -7.56 12.86 -24.81
C GLN A 89 -8.38 11.94 -23.91
N ILE A 90 -7.73 11.09 -23.11
CA ILE A 90 -8.43 10.22 -22.17
C ILE A 90 -9.09 11.02 -21.05
N GLY A 91 -8.48 12.10 -20.57
CA GLY A 91 -9.13 13.01 -19.61
C GLY A 91 -10.44 13.60 -20.15
N LYS A 92 -10.48 13.97 -21.43
CA LYS A 92 -11.70 14.41 -22.11
C LYS A 92 -12.73 13.29 -22.24
N ALA A 93 -12.30 12.06 -22.55
CA ALA A 93 -13.18 10.89 -22.60
C ALA A 93 -13.79 10.58 -21.23
N VAL A 94 -13.00 10.61 -20.15
CA VAL A 94 -13.48 10.47 -18.78
C VAL A 94 -14.50 11.54 -18.43
N ARG A 95 -14.25 12.80 -18.81
CA ARG A 95 -15.22 13.88 -18.61
C ARG A 95 -16.55 13.59 -19.31
N LEU A 96 -16.50 13.12 -20.54
CA LEU A 96 -17.70 12.73 -21.30
C LEU A 96 -18.45 11.57 -20.61
N ALA A 97 -17.74 10.57 -20.09
CA ALA A 97 -18.32 9.45 -19.36
C ALA A 97 -19.05 9.92 -18.08
N LEU A 98 -18.44 10.85 -17.33
CA LEU A 98 -19.08 11.48 -16.17
C LEU A 98 -20.37 12.24 -16.55
N ASP A 99 -20.33 13.03 -17.62
CA ASP A 99 -21.49 13.78 -18.09
C ASP A 99 -22.62 12.82 -18.57
N LYS A 100 -22.28 11.63 -19.09
CA LYS A 100 -23.21 10.56 -19.49
C LYS A 100 -23.58 9.59 -18.36
N GLN A 101 -23.04 9.78 -17.15
CA GLN A 101 -23.23 8.92 -15.99
C GLN A 101 -22.92 7.44 -16.26
N CYS A 102 -21.86 7.17 -17.03
CA CYS A 102 -21.40 5.82 -17.35
C CYS A 102 -19.90 5.68 -17.05
N GLU A 103 -19.35 4.46 -17.08
CA GLU A 103 -17.90 4.27 -16.97
C GLU A 103 -17.19 4.52 -18.30
N LEU A 104 -15.86 4.61 -18.25
CA LEU A 104 -15.06 4.87 -19.46
C LEU A 104 -15.22 3.73 -20.48
N GLN A 105 -15.31 2.49 -20.02
CA GLN A 105 -15.52 1.32 -20.90
C GLN A 105 -16.92 1.26 -21.54
N ASP A 106 -17.88 2.03 -21.05
CA ASP A 106 -19.25 2.01 -21.56
C ASP A 106 -19.45 3.03 -22.70
N LEU A 107 -18.46 3.90 -22.95
CA LEU A 107 -18.48 4.83 -24.07
C LEU A 107 -18.47 4.07 -25.39
N GLN A 108 -19.44 4.37 -26.25
CA GLN A 108 -19.52 3.81 -27.59
C GLN A 108 -18.45 4.43 -28.51
N LEU A 109 -17.83 3.57 -29.33
CA LEU A 109 -17.02 3.98 -30.47
C LEU A 109 -18.01 4.26 -31.61
N GLU A 110 -18.24 5.52 -31.93
CA GLU A 110 -19.02 5.89 -33.13
C GLU A 110 -18.30 5.51 -34.42
#